data_AF-A0A2D4I9H7-F1
#
_entry.id   AF-A0A2D4I9H7-F1
#
_cell.length_a   1.000
_cell.length_b   1.000
_cell.length_c   1.000
_cell.angle_alpha   90.00
_cell.angle_beta   90.00
_cell.angle_gamma   90.00
#
_symmetry.space_group_name_H-M   'P 1'
#
loop_
_entity.id
_entity.type
_entity.pdbx_description
1 polymer ?
#
loop_
_entity_poly.entity_id
_entity_poly.type
_entity_poly.pdbx_seq_one_letter_code
_entity_poly.pdbx_strand_id
1 'polypeptide(L)'
;PLSRCKPPFPSFCAQLGDPIAMSKVIQKKNHWTAKVHQATVSRNAQGQFGVTVLGGAEYGEFPYIGAAEVEGEAALPGDNGESKLGEGELLLEVQGVRVSGLPRYDVLEVIRSCKEPIVFKAVRQGSRLNKDLRHFLNQRFQKGSPDHELQQTIRDNLYRHAVPCK
;
A
#
# COMPACT_ATOMS: atom_id res chain seq x y z
N PRO A 1 12.32 -78.16 12.29
CA PRO A 1 12.95 -76.91 11.77
C PRO A 1 12.22 -76.42 10.52
N LEU A 2 11.18 -75.60 10.71
CA LEU A 2 10.35 -75.05 9.64
C LEU A 2 10.96 -73.74 9.13
N SER A 3 11.52 -73.76 7.93
CA SER A 3 11.92 -72.56 7.19
C SER A 3 10.97 -72.38 6.00
N ARG A 4 10.09 -71.38 6.15
CA ARG A 4 9.64 -70.34 5.19
C ARG A 4 10.45 -70.32 3.86
N CYS A 5 9.90 -70.09 2.66
CA CYS A 5 8.85 -69.16 2.23
C CYS A 5 8.24 -69.61 0.88
N LYS A 6 6.97 -69.27 0.66
CA LYS A 6 6.25 -69.36 -0.63
C LYS A 6 6.08 -67.93 -1.19
N PRO A 7 6.21 -67.68 -2.51
CA PRO A 7 5.75 -66.45 -3.16
C PRO A 7 4.26 -66.59 -3.57
N PRO A 8 3.52 -65.51 -3.89
CA PRO A 8 3.46 -65.05 -5.29
C PRO A 8 3.20 -63.54 -5.52
N PHE A 9 3.82 -63.01 -6.58
CA PHE A 9 3.30 -62.24 -7.74
C PHE A 9 2.01 -61.37 -7.67
N PRO A 10 1.82 -60.42 -8.63
CA PRO A 10 1.80 -58.98 -8.38
C PRO A 10 0.41 -58.35 -8.57
N SER A 11 0.16 -57.20 -7.96
CA SER A 11 -1.02 -56.39 -8.27
C SER A 11 -0.63 -55.21 -9.15
N PHE A 12 -1.15 -55.24 -10.38
CA PHE A 12 -1.27 -54.12 -11.30
C PHE A 12 -2.14 -53.01 -10.68
N CYS A 13 -1.68 -51.77 -10.70
CA CYS A 13 -2.58 -50.65 -10.96
C CYS A 13 -1.81 -49.52 -11.65
N ALA A 14 -2.42 -49.03 -12.71
CA ALA A 14 -1.85 -48.14 -13.69
C ALA A 14 -1.84 -46.67 -13.25
N GLN A 15 -0.76 -45.98 -13.65
CA GLN A 15 -0.72 -44.66 -14.29
C GLN A 15 -1.81 -43.62 -13.96
N LEU A 16 -1.37 -42.48 -13.39
CA LEU A 16 -1.82 -41.10 -13.64
C LEU A 16 -0.68 -40.22 -13.04
N GLY A 17 0.21 -39.63 -13.83
CA GLY A 17 0.02 -38.36 -14.53
C GLY A 17 0.46 -37.17 -13.66
N ASP A 18 1.63 -36.57 -13.93
CA ASP A 18 2.09 -35.25 -13.44
C ASP A 18 1.06 -34.13 -13.76
N PRO A 19 1.06 -32.89 -13.18
CA PRO A 19 2.16 -32.11 -12.59
C PRO A 19 1.81 -31.19 -11.37
N ILE A 20 2.82 -30.42 -10.92
CA ILE A 20 2.82 -29.23 -10.02
C ILE A 20 1.47 -28.52 -9.81
N ALA A 21 1.03 -28.35 -8.55
CA ALA A 21 -0.01 -27.38 -8.19
C ALA A 21 0.15 -26.78 -6.78
N MET A 22 0.80 -25.62 -6.75
CA MET A 22 0.53 -24.43 -5.94
C MET A 22 -0.05 -24.57 -4.51
N SER A 23 0.82 -24.44 -3.50
CA SER A 23 0.46 -23.76 -2.24
C SER A 23 0.59 -22.23 -2.41
N LYS A 24 -0.12 -21.67 -3.39
CA LYS A 24 -0.36 -20.22 -3.47
C LYS A 24 -1.84 -20.01 -3.14
N VAL A 25 -2.18 -18.83 -2.62
CA VAL A 25 -3.55 -18.32 -2.46
C VAL A 25 -4.23 -18.56 -1.10
N ILE A 26 -3.56 -18.28 0.03
CA ILE A 26 -4.27 -17.81 1.26
C ILE A 26 -3.63 -16.53 1.87
N GLN A 27 -2.38 -16.19 1.56
CA GLN A 27 -1.76 -14.97 2.11
C GLN A 27 -2.19 -13.65 1.43
N LYS A 28 -2.91 -13.69 0.31
CA LYS A 28 -3.20 -12.49 -0.51
C LYS A 28 -4.27 -11.56 0.11
N LYS A 29 -5.12 -12.06 1.01
CA LYS A 29 -6.23 -11.25 1.60
C LYS A 29 -5.78 -10.22 2.64
N ASN A 30 -4.58 -10.36 3.20
CA ASN A 30 -4.08 -9.47 4.26
C ASN A 30 -2.97 -8.52 3.80
N HIS A 31 -2.63 -8.53 2.51
CA HIS A 31 -1.62 -7.64 1.96
C HIS A 31 -2.14 -6.21 1.89
N TRP A 32 -1.30 -5.21 2.19
CA TRP A 32 -1.71 -3.81 2.19
C TRP A 32 -2.24 -3.36 0.82
N THR A 33 -1.71 -3.92 -0.28
CA THR A 33 -2.21 -3.63 -1.65
C THR A 33 -3.68 -3.95 -1.85
N ALA A 34 -4.23 -4.93 -1.12
CA ALA A 34 -5.65 -5.27 -1.20
C ALA A 34 -6.53 -4.31 -0.39
N LYS A 35 -5.91 -3.48 0.47
CA LYS A 35 -6.55 -2.46 1.30
C LYS A 35 -6.33 -1.05 0.77
N VAL A 36 -5.59 -0.91 -0.34
CA VAL A 36 -5.45 0.37 -1.02
C VAL A 36 -6.79 0.71 -1.64
N HIS A 37 -7.25 1.92 -1.39
CA HIS A 37 -8.46 2.45 -1.99
C HIS A 37 -8.17 3.82 -2.61
N GLN A 38 -9.06 4.22 -3.51
CA GLN A 38 -9.06 5.55 -4.09
C GLN A 38 -10.12 6.40 -3.42
N ALA A 39 -9.73 7.64 -3.11
CA ALA A 39 -10.61 8.63 -2.52
C ALA A 39 -10.50 9.93 -3.29
N THR A 40 -11.63 10.52 -3.62
CA THR A 40 -11.70 11.78 -4.35
C THR A 40 -12.00 12.91 -3.38
N VAL A 41 -11.16 13.94 -3.38
CA VAL A 41 -11.32 15.11 -2.50
C VAL A 41 -11.31 16.39 -3.34
N SER A 42 -12.28 17.25 -3.04
CA SER A 42 -12.35 18.61 -3.57
C SER A 42 -12.17 19.61 -2.41
N ARG A 43 -11.64 20.79 -2.71
CA ARG A 43 -11.59 21.92 -1.80
C ARG A 43 -13.01 22.41 -1.55
N ASN A 44 -13.23 22.88 -0.33
CA ASN A 44 -14.47 23.55 0.02
C ASN A 44 -14.55 24.94 -0.66
N ALA A 45 -15.68 25.64 -0.47
CA ALA A 45 -15.88 26.99 -1.02
C ALA A 45 -14.85 28.03 -0.52
N GLN A 46 -14.11 27.71 0.55
CA GLN A 46 -13.01 28.55 1.09
C GLN A 46 -11.63 28.18 0.53
N GLY A 47 -11.56 27.23 -0.42
CA GLY A 47 -10.31 26.78 -1.02
C GLY A 47 -9.46 25.87 -0.12
N GLN A 48 -10.01 25.41 1.02
CA GLN A 48 -9.34 24.50 1.94
C GLN A 48 -9.69 23.05 1.62
N PHE A 49 -8.71 22.16 1.80
CA PHE A 49 -8.95 20.73 1.73
C PHE A 49 -9.61 20.27 3.03
N GLY A 50 -10.71 19.53 2.92
CA GLY A 50 -11.37 18.90 4.08
C GLY A 50 -10.55 17.78 4.74
N VAL A 51 -9.24 17.71 4.48
CA VAL A 51 -8.30 16.73 5.01
C VAL A 51 -6.97 17.41 5.33
N THR A 52 -6.40 17.06 6.48
CA THR A 52 -5.09 17.54 6.91
C THR A 52 -4.03 16.51 6.54
N VAL A 53 -2.89 16.92 6.01
CA VAL A 53 -1.75 16.00 5.79
C VAL A 53 -0.73 16.18 6.92
N LEU A 54 -0.36 15.06 7.53
CA LEU A 54 0.61 14.94 8.62
C LEU A 54 1.74 13.97 8.22
N GLY A 55 2.75 13.84 9.10
CA GLY A 55 3.92 13.00 8.83
C GLY A 55 4.80 13.59 7.73
N GLY A 56 5.48 12.73 6.98
CA GLY A 56 6.41 13.11 5.91
C GLY A 56 7.83 12.61 6.16
N ALA A 57 8.61 12.50 5.09
CA ALA A 57 9.96 11.97 5.11
C ALA A 57 10.90 12.72 6.06
N GLU A 58 10.67 14.02 6.28
CA GLU A 58 11.44 14.84 7.22
C GLU A 58 11.28 14.38 8.69
N TYR A 59 10.16 13.72 9.00
CA TYR A 59 9.91 13.09 10.31
C TYR A 59 10.28 11.60 10.33
N GLY A 60 10.74 11.05 9.21
CA GLY A 60 10.93 9.61 9.04
C GLY A 60 9.62 8.83 8.95
N GLU A 61 8.52 9.49 8.61
CA GLU A 61 7.18 8.90 8.56
C GLU A 61 6.57 8.99 7.15
N PHE A 62 5.66 8.06 6.82
CA PHE A 62 4.82 8.19 5.64
C PHE A 62 3.97 9.46 5.76
N PRO A 63 3.68 10.17 4.66
CA PRO A 63 2.62 11.15 4.67
C PRO A 63 1.30 10.45 4.98
N TYR A 64 0.51 10.98 5.91
CA TYR A 64 -0.76 10.38 6.31
C TYR A 64 -1.84 11.43 6.55
N ILE A 65 -3.09 11.01 6.52
CA ILE A 65 -4.25 11.89 6.74
C ILE A 65 -4.43 12.11 8.24
N GLY A 66 -4.41 13.37 8.67
CA GLY A 66 -4.80 13.78 10.01
C GLY A 66 -6.31 13.98 10.13
N ALA A 67 -6.77 14.19 11.36
CA ALA A 67 -8.15 14.59 11.62
C ALA A 67 -8.53 15.80 10.75
N ALA A 68 -9.71 15.75 10.14
CA ALA A 68 -10.24 16.89 9.41
C ALA A 68 -10.58 17.98 10.44
N GLU A 69 -9.94 19.15 10.34
CA GLU A 69 -10.21 20.28 11.25
C GLU A 69 -11.58 20.93 10.98
N VAL A 70 -12.24 20.58 9.87
CA VAL A 70 -13.59 21.05 9.55
C VAL A 70 -14.61 19.98 9.96
N GLU A 71 -14.96 19.97 11.25
CA GLU A 71 -16.28 19.52 11.67
C GLU A 71 -17.30 20.55 11.17
N GLY A 72 -18.00 20.29 10.07
CA GLY A 72 -19.11 21.18 9.72
C GLY A 72 -19.63 21.22 8.30
N GLU A 73 -19.01 20.56 7.34
CA GLU A 73 -19.68 20.29 6.07
C GLU A 73 -19.39 18.85 5.68
N ALA A 74 -20.41 18.02 5.89
CA ALA A 74 -20.49 16.75 5.22
C ALA A 74 -20.17 17.00 3.75
N ALA A 75 -19.01 16.49 3.30
CA ALA A 75 -18.90 16.05 1.93
C ALA A 75 -20.18 15.26 1.69
N LEU A 76 -21.10 15.84 0.92
CA LEU A 76 -22.33 15.17 0.54
C LEU A 76 -21.90 13.78 0.10
N PRO A 77 -22.51 12.70 0.62
CA PRO A 77 -22.21 11.38 0.12
C PRO A 77 -22.49 11.44 -1.38
N GLY A 78 -21.41 11.53 -2.18
CA GLY A 78 -21.51 11.32 -3.60
C GLY A 78 -22.10 9.94 -3.74
N ASP A 79 -23.20 9.86 -4.46
CA ASP A 79 -24.04 8.69 -4.74
C ASP A 79 -23.27 7.55 -5.48
N ASN A 80 -21.94 7.55 -5.41
CA ASN A 80 -21.01 6.83 -6.27
C ASN A 80 -20.04 5.90 -5.52
N GLY A 81 -20.29 5.59 -4.24
CA GLY A 81 -19.51 4.58 -3.52
C GLY A 81 -18.01 4.90 -3.35
N GLU A 82 -17.59 6.14 -3.57
CA GLU A 82 -16.21 6.59 -3.40
C GLU A 82 -15.88 6.75 -1.91
N SER A 83 -14.88 6.02 -1.45
CA SER A 83 -14.51 5.97 -0.04
C SER A 83 -13.86 7.29 0.39
N LYS A 84 -14.34 7.88 1.49
CA LYS A 84 -13.72 9.07 2.09
C LYS A 84 -12.35 8.72 2.67
N LEU A 85 -11.39 9.64 2.57
CA LEU A 85 -10.12 9.52 3.29
C LEU A 85 -10.35 9.49 4.80
N GLY A 86 -9.87 8.43 5.44
CA GLY A 86 -9.94 8.24 6.88
C GLY A 86 -8.74 8.85 7.60
N GLU A 87 -8.94 9.27 8.84
CA GLU A 87 -7.84 9.66 9.73
C GLU A 87 -6.88 8.48 9.95
N GLY A 88 -5.58 8.78 9.89
CA GLY A 88 -4.50 7.83 10.06
C GLY A 88 -4.22 6.97 8.83
N GLU A 89 -4.86 7.21 7.68
CA GLU A 89 -4.53 6.52 6.44
C GLU A 89 -3.24 7.05 5.81
N LEU A 90 -2.40 6.14 5.32
CA LEU A 90 -1.14 6.48 4.69
C LEU A 90 -1.38 6.85 3.22
N LEU A 91 -0.77 7.95 2.78
CA LEU A 91 -0.84 8.41 1.40
C LEU A 91 0.24 7.74 0.55
N LEU A 92 -0.23 7.10 -0.53
CA LEU A 92 0.63 6.44 -1.51
C LEU A 92 0.79 7.29 -2.77
N GLU A 93 -0.34 7.76 -3.31
CA GLU A 93 -0.35 8.60 -4.51
C GLU A 93 -1.34 9.76 -4.39
N VAL A 94 -1.03 10.88 -5.05
CA VAL A 94 -1.91 12.04 -5.25
C VAL A 94 -1.93 12.35 -6.74
N GLN A 95 -3.08 12.24 -7.40
CA GLN A 95 -3.26 12.43 -8.84
C GLN A 95 -2.23 11.66 -9.68
N GLY A 96 -1.92 10.42 -9.28
CA GLY A 96 -0.94 9.56 -9.93
C GLY A 96 0.53 9.87 -9.60
N VAL A 97 0.81 10.93 -8.85
CA VAL A 97 2.15 11.22 -8.32
C VAL A 97 2.38 10.36 -7.08
N ARG A 98 3.48 9.58 -7.05
CA ARG A 98 3.84 8.75 -5.90
C ARG A 98 4.44 9.60 -4.79
N VAL A 99 3.68 9.82 -3.73
CA VAL A 99 4.05 10.71 -2.63
C VAL A 99 4.71 9.99 -1.45
N SER A 100 4.73 8.65 -1.46
CA SER A 100 5.42 7.89 -0.42
C SER A 100 6.92 8.22 -0.37
N GLY A 101 7.42 8.60 0.81
CA GLY A 101 8.82 9.00 0.99
C GLY A 101 9.13 10.42 0.53
N LEU A 102 8.12 11.21 0.13
CA LEU A 102 8.26 12.65 -0.01
C LEU A 102 8.15 13.33 1.36
N PRO A 103 8.81 14.49 1.54
CA PRO A 103 8.57 15.32 2.69
C PRO A 103 7.20 16.01 2.61
N ARG A 104 6.64 16.42 3.76
CA ARG A 104 5.27 16.93 3.83
C ARG A 104 5.05 18.17 2.97
N TYR A 105 6.05 19.05 2.88
CA TYR A 105 5.97 20.26 2.08
C TYR A 105 5.72 19.96 0.60
N ASP A 106 6.42 18.97 0.04
CA ASP A 106 6.25 18.55 -1.36
C ASP A 106 4.90 17.89 -1.59
N VAL A 107 4.43 17.07 -0.64
CA VAL A 107 3.09 16.46 -0.74
C VAL A 107 2.01 17.54 -0.78
N LEU A 108 2.12 18.56 0.07
CA LEU A 108 1.20 19.70 0.08
C LEU A 108 1.30 20.52 -1.23
N GLU A 109 2.49 20.66 -1.80
CA GLU A 109 2.68 21.33 -3.09
C GLU A 109 2.03 20.55 -4.24
N VAL A 110 2.24 19.23 -4.29
CA VAL A 110 1.57 18.33 -5.25
C VAL A 110 0.05 18.52 -5.16
N ILE A 111 -0.52 18.45 -3.96
CA ILE A 111 -1.96 18.67 -3.73
C ILE A 111 -2.41 20.06 -4.19
N ARG A 112 -1.63 21.13 -3.92
CA ARG A 112 -1.97 22.50 -4.33
C ARG A 112 -1.92 22.70 -5.85
N SER A 113 -0.98 22.04 -6.53
CA SER A 113 -0.77 22.13 -7.98
C SER A 113 -1.85 21.39 -8.80
N CYS A 114 -2.56 20.45 -8.17
CA CYS A 114 -3.56 19.64 -8.85
C CYS A 114 -4.87 20.40 -9.08
N LYS A 115 -5.48 20.15 -10.25
CA LYS A 115 -6.86 20.59 -10.55
C LYS A 115 -7.88 19.64 -9.93
N GLU A 116 -9.03 20.18 -9.56
CA GLU A 116 -10.09 19.43 -8.91
C GLU A 116 -10.95 18.65 -9.91
N PRO A 117 -11.49 17.49 -9.52
CA PRO A 117 -11.33 16.83 -8.21
C PRO A 117 -9.99 16.07 -8.09
N ILE A 118 -9.42 16.00 -6.88
CA ILE A 118 -8.12 15.37 -6.62
C ILE A 118 -8.30 13.93 -6.19
N VAL A 119 -7.72 12.99 -6.93
CA VAL A 119 -7.74 11.56 -6.59
C VAL A 119 -6.55 11.20 -5.74
N PHE A 120 -6.81 10.65 -4.55
CA PHE A 120 -5.82 10.11 -3.65
C PHE A 120 -5.84 8.58 -3.71
N LYS A 121 -4.67 7.95 -3.61
CA LYS A 121 -4.56 6.54 -3.23
C LYS A 121 -4.04 6.46 -1.82
N ALA A 122 -4.86 5.90 -0.95
CA ALA A 122 -4.54 5.76 0.46
C ALA A 122 -4.67 4.31 0.92
N VAL A 123 -4.03 4.00 2.03
CA VAL A 123 -4.13 2.68 2.64
C VAL A 123 -4.15 2.81 4.16
N ARG A 124 -5.05 2.04 4.79
CA ARG A 124 -5.09 1.96 6.24
C ARG A 124 -3.84 1.28 6.77
N GLN A 125 -3.28 1.85 7.85
CA GLN A 125 -2.15 1.27 8.56
C GLN A 125 -2.41 -0.19 8.94
N GLY A 126 -1.38 -1.02 8.84
CA GLY A 126 -1.40 -2.42 9.21
C GLY A 126 -0.07 -2.88 9.78
N SER A 127 0.02 -4.17 10.10
CA SER A 127 1.23 -4.74 10.72
C SER A 127 2.47 -4.68 9.83
N ARG A 128 2.31 -4.74 8.50
CA ARG A 128 3.42 -4.68 7.53
C ARG A 128 3.71 -3.28 7.02
N LEU A 129 2.69 -2.45 6.89
CA LEU A 129 2.79 -1.08 6.39
C LEU A 129 2.24 -0.14 7.45
N ASN A 130 3.14 0.44 8.22
CA ASN A 130 2.84 1.41 9.27
C ASN A 130 3.37 2.79 8.86
N LYS A 131 3.16 3.80 9.71
CA LYS A 131 3.64 5.15 9.45
C LYS A 131 5.17 5.30 9.46
N ASP A 132 5.94 4.36 9.99
CA ASP A 132 7.39 4.49 10.12
C ASP A 132 8.11 4.07 8.82
N LEU A 133 8.68 5.04 8.10
CA LEU A 133 9.42 4.77 6.86
C LEU A 133 10.66 3.93 7.13
N ARG A 134 11.37 4.18 8.24
CA ARG A 134 12.62 3.47 8.57
C ARG A 134 12.33 2.00 8.82
N HIS A 135 11.23 1.71 9.53
CA HIS A 135 10.78 0.35 9.75
C HIS A 135 10.54 -0.37 8.42
N PHE A 136 9.78 0.24 7.49
CA PHE A 136 9.47 -0.37 6.19
C PHE A 136 10.71 -0.52 5.28
N LEU A 137 11.62 0.46 5.28
CA LEU A 137 12.84 0.44 4.47
C LEU A 137 13.88 -0.59 4.94
N ASN A 138 13.86 -0.97 6.22
CA ASN A 138 14.75 -1.98 6.80
C ASN A 138 14.27 -3.42 6.54
N GLN A 139 13.02 -3.61 6.09
CA GLN A 139 12.49 -4.93 5.77
C GLN A 139 13.06 -5.48 4.46
N ARG A 140 13.21 -6.80 4.39
CA ARG A 140 13.66 -7.52 3.19
C ARG A 140 12.46 -8.05 2.43
N PHE A 141 12.27 -7.55 1.21
CA PHE A 141 11.20 -7.98 0.31
C PHE A 141 11.75 -8.79 -0.86
N GLN A 142 10.90 -9.65 -1.42
CA GLN A 142 11.22 -10.37 -2.66
C GLN A 142 11.25 -9.37 -3.82
N LYS A 143 12.28 -9.45 -4.67
CA LYS A 143 12.40 -8.56 -5.84
C LYS A 143 11.18 -8.71 -6.75
N GLY A 144 10.56 -7.59 -7.10
CA GLY A 144 9.34 -7.56 -7.91
C GLY A 144 8.04 -7.79 -7.13
N SER A 145 8.08 -7.85 -5.79
CA SER A 145 6.86 -7.76 -4.99
C SER A 145 6.36 -6.31 -4.92
N PRO A 146 5.05 -6.08 -4.67
CA PRO A 146 4.54 -4.73 -4.48
C PRO A 146 5.22 -3.97 -3.33
N ASP A 147 5.62 -4.68 -2.26
CA ASP A 147 6.40 -4.08 -1.17
C ASP A 147 7.75 -3.56 -1.67
N HIS A 148 8.44 -4.35 -2.51
CA HIS A 148 9.72 -3.96 -3.09
C HIS A 148 9.59 -2.75 -4.02
N GLU A 149 8.52 -2.68 -4.81
CA GLU A 149 8.22 -1.51 -5.67
C GLU A 149 7.93 -0.25 -4.84
N LEU A 150 7.16 -0.38 -3.76
CA LEU A 150 6.91 0.72 -2.83
C LEU A 150 8.21 1.15 -2.13
N GLN A 151 9.05 0.19 -1.73
CA GLN A 151 10.33 0.45 -1.09
C GLN A 151 11.29 1.19 -2.04
N GLN A 152 11.31 0.84 -3.32
CA GLN A 152 12.06 1.57 -4.35
C GLN A 152 11.54 2.99 -4.54
N THR A 153 10.21 3.15 -4.66
CA THR A 153 9.56 4.47 -4.75
C THR A 153 9.99 5.39 -3.61
N ILE A 154 9.93 4.88 -2.37
CA ILE A 154 10.34 5.64 -1.18
C ILE A 154 11.81 6.03 -1.27
N ARG A 155 12.70 5.08 -1.63
CA ARG A 155 14.13 5.36 -1.77
C ARG A 155 14.39 6.44 -2.83
N ASP A 156 13.77 6.32 -4.00
CA ASP A 156 13.95 7.28 -5.09
C ASP A 156 13.52 8.69 -4.69
N ASN A 157 12.36 8.80 -4.03
CA ASN A 157 11.86 10.07 -3.51
C ASN A 157 12.80 10.65 -2.44
N LEU A 158 13.27 9.83 -1.50
CA LEU A 158 14.25 10.26 -0.51
C LEU A 158 15.56 10.72 -1.15
N TYR A 159 16.07 10.02 -2.17
CA TYR A 159 17.32 10.39 -2.85
C TYR A 159 17.20 11.74 -3.55
N ARG A 160 16.07 12.02 -4.22
CA ARG A 160 15.84 13.32 -4.90
C ARG A 160 15.81 14.50 -3.94
N HIS A 161 15.35 14.31 -2.71
CA HIS A 161 15.22 15.40 -1.74
C HIS A 161 16.36 15.47 -0.73
N ALA A 162 17.03 14.36 -0.41
CA ALA A 162 18.11 14.31 0.57
C ALA A 162 19.50 14.57 -0.01
N VAL A 163 19.67 14.46 -1.34
CA VAL A 163 20.93 14.70 -2.01
C VAL A 163 20.80 15.96 -2.87
N PRO A 164 21.31 17.11 -2.42
CA PRO A 164 21.49 18.24 -3.32
C PRO A 164 22.46 17.81 -4.41
N CYS A 165 21.98 17.73 -5.66
CA CYS A 165 22.88 17.66 -6.80
C CYS A 165 23.74 18.93 -6.75
N LYS A 166 25.05 18.75 -6.52
CA LYS A 166 26.05 19.79 -6.76
C LYS A 166 26.20 20.05 -8.25
#